data_AF-A0A7K5BA03-F1
#
_entry.id   AF-A0A7K5BA03-F1
#
_cell.length_a   1.000
_cell.length_b   1.000
_cell.length_c   1.000
_cell.angle_alpha   90.00
_cell.angle_beta   90.00
_cell.angle_gamma   90.00
#
_symmetry.space_group_name_H-M   'P 1'
#
loop_
_entity.id
_entity.type
_entity.pdbx_description
1 polymer ?
#
loop_
_entity_poly.entity_id
_entity_poly.type
_entity_poly.pdbx_seq_one_letter_code
_entity_poly.pdbx_strand_id
1 'polypeptide(L)'
;LERERIKRMGNASRPFRRIAYFLCLLSVLLLTEGKKPVKPKCPAWCTCTKDNALCENARSIPRSVPPDVISLSFVRSAFTKIPEGSFLLTPSLQLLLFTSNTFDVISDDAFMGLPHLEYLFIENNSIKSISRNTFRGLKSLIHLSLANNNLQSLPRDIFKGLDSLTNVDLRGNAFNCDCKLKWLVEWLGSTNATVEDIYCESPPEYKTRKINSLSPKEFDCIITEFEVYQSLPYQSLSVDTFSYMNDEHVVIAQPFTGKCIFLEWDHVEVMFRNYDNITGTSTVVCKPIVIESQLYVIVAQLFGGSHIYKRDIFANKFIKIQDIEILKIRKPNDIETFRIAEDWYFVVADSSKAGFTTVYKWNGNGFYSHQSLHAWYRDTDVEYLEISGKPHLILSSSSQRPVIYQWNKGTNEFVKRFDIQDMEDAYAVKHFKVKEDVYICLTRFIGDSKVMKWGGSAFLDLQRMPSRGSMVFQPLQINNYQYAILGSDYSFTQVYYWDAEKAKFVKFQELNVQAPRSFIHVSIDKRDFLFASSFKGTTLIYKHVIVDLSA
;
A
#
# COMPACT_ATOMS: atom_id res chain seq x y z
N LEU A 1 -19.42 38.41 -50.53
CA LEU A 1 -19.38 39.65 -51.33
C LEU A 1 -17.95 40.18 -51.28
N GLU A 2 -17.28 40.14 -52.44
CA GLU A 2 -16.06 40.86 -52.89
C GLU A 2 -14.75 40.75 -52.08
N ARG A 3 -13.73 40.05 -52.62
CA ARG A 3 -12.62 40.47 -53.54
C ARG A 3 -11.41 40.95 -52.74
N GLU A 4 -10.31 40.19 -52.71
CA GLU A 4 -9.15 40.24 -53.65
C GLU A 4 -8.54 41.66 -53.79
N ARG A 5 -7.23 41.92 -53.87
CA ARG A 5 -5.92 41.25 -53.75
C ARG A 5 -4.91 42.34 -54.24
N ILE A 6 -3.59 42.18 -54.01
CA ILE A 6 -2.46 42.77 -54.80
C ILE A 6 -2.05 44.22 -54.37
N LYS A 7 -0.78 44.67 -54.24
CA LYS A 7 0.49 44.40 -54.95
C LYS A 7 1.73 44.80 -54.10
N ARG A 8 2.83 44.06 -54.25
CA ARG A 8 4.21 44.52 -53.99
C ARG A 8 4.68 45.47 -55.11
N MET A 9 5.61 46.37 -54.79
CA MET A 9 6.77 46.73 -55.64
C MET A 9 7.80 47.48 -54.78
N GLY A 10 9.06 47.05 -54.82
CA GLY A 10 10.19 47.75 -54.22
C GLY A 10 10.92 48.62 -55.24
N ASN A 11 11.75 49.56 -54.78
CA ASN A 11 12.99 49.89 -55.47
C ASN A 11 14.02 50.61 -54.56
N ALA A 12 15.29 50.43 -54.91
CA ALA A 12 16.50 50.68 -54.14
C ALA A 12 17.09 52.11 -54.26
N SER A 13 17.93 52.52 -53.29
CA SER A 13 19.20 53.30 -53.40
C SER A 13 19.58 53.98 -52.06
N ARG A 14 20.59 53.48 -51.33
CA ARG A 14 22.03 53.88 -51.23
C ARG A 14 22.37 54.87 -50.07
N PRO A 15 23.59 54.79 -49.49
CA PRO A 15 23.86 55.08 -48.06
C PRO A 15 24.96 56.14 -47.83
N PHE A 16 24.69 57.27 -47.16
CA PHE A 16 25.74 58.27 -46.85
C PHE A 16 25.45 59.17 -45.63
N ARG A 17 24.96 58.62 -44.51
CA ARG A 17 24.67 59.43 -43.29
C ARG A 17 25.17 58.85 -41.95
N ARG A 18 25.88 57.71 -41.93
CA ARG A 18 26.23 57.01 -40.67
C ARG A 18 27.64 57.24 -40.11
N ILE A 19 28.53 57.94 -40.83
CA ILE A 19 29.94 58.09 -40.39
C ILE A 19 30.16 59.38 -39.57
N ALA A 20 29.35 60.42 -39.75
CA ALA A 20 29.52 61.69 -39.03
C ALA A 20 29.01 61.67 -37.57
N TYR A 21 28.08 60.78 -37.23
CA TYR A 21 27.56 60.65 -35.86
C TYR A 21 28.47 59.84 -34.93
N PHE A 22 29.37 59.01 -35.48
CA PHE A 22 30.25 58.15 -34.67
C PHE A 22 31.44 58.91 -34.07
N LEU A 23 31.91 59.98 -34.72
CA LEU A 23 33.08 60.74 -34.25
C LEU A 23 32.75 61.79 -33.17
N CYS A 24 31.49 62.22 -33.05
CA CYS A 24 31.06 63.15 -31.99
C CYS A 24 30.68 62.44 -30.67
N LEU A 25 30.36 61.14 -30.72
CA LEU A 25 30.09 60.31 -29.54
C LEU A 25 31.37 59.81 -28.87
N LEU A 26 32.48 59.72 -29.61
CA LEU A 26 33.79 59.30 -29.07
C LEU A 26 34.49 60.40 -28.25
N SER A 27 34.20 61.68 -28.48
CA SER A 27 34.80 62.79 -27.72
C SER A 27 34.09 63.06 -26.38
N VAL A 28 32.85 62.59 -26.20
CA VAL A 28 32.10 62.70 -24.93
C VAL A 28 32.43 61.53 -23.96
N LEU A 29 33.09 60.47 -24.45
CA LEU A 29 33.50 59.31 -23.65
C LEU A 29 34.86 59.47 -22.94
N LEU A 30 35.60 60.57 -23.16
CA LEU A 30 36.93 60.79 -22.57
C LEU A 30 36.97 61.76 -21.37
N LEU A 31 35.81 62.14 -20.83
CA LEU A 31 35.69 62.92 -19.59
C LEU A 31 34.67 62.29 -18.63
N THR A 32 34.90 61.04 -18.24
CA THR A 32 34.37 60.55 -16.97
C THR A 32 35.55 60.18 -16.09
N GLU A 33 35.83 61.05 -15.13
CA GLU A 33 36.67 60.72 -13.99
C GLU A 33 36.18 59.38 -13.42
N GLY A 34 37.05 58.38 -13.40
CA GLY A 34 36.78 57.11 -12.77
C GLY A 34 36.47 57.33 -11.29
N LYS A 35 35.18 57.36 -10.94
CA LYS A 35 34.75 57.16 -9.56
C LYS A 35 35.26 55.78 -9.16
N LYS A 36 36.29 55.75 -8.30
CA LYS A 36 36.74 54.52 -7.63
C LYS A 36 35.47 53.83 -7.08
N PRO A 37 35.27 52.52 -7.34
CA PRO A 37 34.11 51.82 -6.80
C PRO A 37 34.09 52.01 -5.28
N VAL A 38 32.96 52.50 -4.77
CA VAL A 38 32.75 52.69 -3.33
C VAL A 38 32.91 51.31 -2.70
N LYS A 39 33.99 51.09 -1.96
CA LYS A 39 34.20 49.82 -1.26
C LYS A 39 32.98 49.59 -0.36
N PRO A 40 32.29 48.45 -0.48
CA PRO A 40 31.15 48.15 0.39
C PRO A 40 31.58 48.27 1.84
N LYS A 41 30.85 49.08 2.60
CA LYS A 41 31.10 49.25 4.03
C LYS A 41 30.64 48.00 4.76
N CYS A 42 31.44 47.54 5.72
CA CYS A 42 31.08 46.42 6.58
C CYS A 42 29.68 46.65 7.19
N PRO A 43 28.77 45.65 7.16
CA PRO A 43 27.45 45.78 7.75
C PRO A 43 27.52 46.10 9.26
N ALA A 44 26.50 46.81 9.78
CA ALA A 44 26.49 47.26 11.18
C ALA A 44 26.53 46.13 12.22
N TRP A 45 26.04 44.94 11.86
CA TRP A 45 26.02 43.75 12.72
C TRP A 45 27.18 42.80 12.44
N CYS A 46 28.20 43.28 11.70
CA CYS A 46 29.36 42.48 11.33
C CYS A 46 30.66 43.20 11.66
N THR A 47 31.68 42.40 11.98
CA THR A 47 33.08 42.84 12.12
C THR A 47 33.85 42.29 10.93
N CYS A 48 34.33 43.16 10.06
CA CYS A 48 35.03 42.76 8.83
C CYS A 48 36.52 43.09 8.91
N THR A 49 37.32 42.15 8.43
CA THR A 49 38.73 42.32 8.10
C THR A 49 38.87 42.32 6.57
N LYS A 50 40.10 42.25 6.06
CA LYS A 50 40.33 42.11 4.61
C LYS A 50 39.72 40.83 4.04
N ASP A 51 39.87 39.73 4.78
CA ASP A 51 39.59 38.38 4.26
C ASP A 51 38.39 37.73 4.97
N ASN A 52 38.00 38.21 6.16
CA ASN A 52 36.98 37.60 7.01
C ASN A 52 35.87 38.58 7.39
N ALA A 53 34.64 38.11 7.51
CA ALA A 53 33.53 38.84 8.12
C ALA A 53 32.81 37.97 9.17
N LEU A 54 32.70 38.48 10.40
CA LEU A 54 31.95 37.84 11.48
C LEU A 54 30.70 38.66 11.79
N CYS A 55 29.53 38.09 11.55
CA CYS A 55 28.23 38.71 11.81
C CYS A 55 27.58 38.09 13.05
N GLU A 56 27.23 38.93 14.02
CA GLU A 56 26.58 38.52 15.26
C GLU A 56 25.23 39.24 15.42
N ASN A 57 24.18 38.51 15.82
CA ASN A 57 22.83 39.07 15.98
C ASN A 57 22.27 39.70 14.70
N ALA A 58 22.69 39.21 13.52
CA ALA A 58 22.21 39.70 12.24
C ALA A 58 20.71 39.38 12.07
N ARG A 59 19.91 40.39 11.69
CA ARG A 59 18.45 40.25 11.46
C ARG A 59 18.10 39.64 10.11
N SER A 60 19.02 39.72 9.15
CA SER A 60 18.92 39.17 7.81
C SER A 60 20.33 38.96 7.27
N ILE A 61 20.44 38.15 6.22
CA ILE A 61 21.71 37.94 5.52
C ILE A 61 22.10 39.26 4.83
N PRO A 62 23.21 39.91 5.23
CA PRO A 62 23.55 41.25 4.79
C PRO A 62 24.06 41.25 3.35
N ARG A 63 23.44 42.07 2.50
CA ARG A 63 23.84 42.27 1.10
C ARG A 63 25.06 43.18 0.91
N SER A 64 25.54 43.81 1.98
CA SER A 64 26.64 44.78 1.96
C SER A 64 27.96 44.21 2.50
N VAL A 65 28.06 42.89 2.69
CA VAL A 65 29.33 42.23 3.00
C VAL A 65 30.29 42.46 1.83
N PRO A 66 31.57 42.79 2.08
CA PRO A 66 32.52 42.97 0.98
C PRO A 66 32.63 41.70 0.12
N PRO A 67 32.57 41.80 -1.22
CA PRO A 67 32.51 40.65 -2.14
C PRO A 67 33.82 39.84 -2.20
N ASP A 68 34.89 40.44 -1.71
CA ASP A 68 36.27 39.94 -1.66
C ASP A 68 36.60 39.14 -0.39
N VAL A 69 35.67 39.05 0.58
CA VAL A 69 35.88 38.18 1.74
C VAL A 69 35.89 36.70 1.32
N ILE A 70 36.79 35.93 1.92
CA ILE A 70 36.93 34.49 1.71
C ILE A 70 36.27 33.69 2.84
N SER A 71 36.06 34.29 4.00
CA SER A 71 35.45 33.65 5.16
C SER A 71 34.32 34.49 5.73
N LEU A 72 33.15 33.87 5.93
CA LEU A 72 31.97 34.51 6.49
C LEU A 72 31.38 33.66 7.60
N SER A 73 31.08 34.27 8.75
CA SER A 73 30.54 33.59 9.92
C SER A 73 29.28 34.28 10.44
N PHE A 74 28.27 33.50 10.77
CA PHE A 74 27.00 33.95 11.37
C PHE A 74 26.79 33.28 12.73
N VAL A 75 26.72 34.13 13.76
CA VAL A 75 26.59 33.70 15.16
C VAL A 75 25.36 34.35 15.78
N ARG A 76 24.50 33.55 16.43
CA ARG A 76 23.31 34.05 17.15
C ARG A 76 22.42 34.98 16.30
N SER A 77 22.25 34.64 15.02
CA SER A 77 21.45 35.42 14.09
C SER A 77 19.96 35.31 14.40
N ALA A 78 19.20 36.37 14.09
CA ALA A 78 17.77 36.44 14.32
C ALA A 78 16.94 36.01 13.08
N PHE A 79 17.56 35.85 11.91
CA PHE A 79 16.88 35.31 10.74
C PHE A 79 16.68 33.80 10.87
N THR A 80 15.49 33.32 10.54
CA THR A 80 15.15 31.90 10.65
C THR A 80 15.17 31.15 9.32
N LYS A 81 15.48 31.82 8.22
CA LYS A 81 15.48 31.20 6.88
C LYS A 81 16.72 31.61 6.09
N ILE A 82 17.24 30.66 5.32
CA ILE A 82 18.27 30.91 4.30
C ILE A 82 17.63 30.65 2.93
N PRO A 83 17.15 31.70 2.23
CA PRO A 83 16.52 31.55 0.93
C PRO A 83 17.54 31.24 -0.19
N GLU A 84 17.03 30.90 -1.37
CA GLU A 84 17.84 30.68 -2.58
C GLU A 84 18.79 31.84 -2.87
N GLY A 85 20.01 31.53 -3.33
CA GLY A 85 20.97 32.54 -3.79
C GLY A 85 21.38 33.57 -2.72
N SER A 86 21.30 33.23 -1.44
CA SER A 86 21.57 34.16 -0.33
C SER A 86 22.98 34.77 -0.34
N PHE A 87 23.94 34.11 -1.00
CA PHE A 87 25.36 34.48 -1.00
C PHE A 87 25.90 34.87 -2.38
N LEU A 88 25.02 35.18 -3.35
CA LEU A 88 25.42 35.59 -4.71
C LEU A 88 26.33 36.83 -4.77
N LEU A 89 26.27 37.68 -3.73
CA LEU A 89 27.07 38.92 -3.64
C LEU A 89 28.47 38.68 -3.04
N THR A 90 28.77 37.47 -2.57
CA THR A 90 30.06 37.07 -2.01
C THR A 90 30.56 35.79 -2.70
N PRO A 91 30.84 35.85 -4.02
CA PRO A 91 31.16 34.64 -4.81
C PRO A 91 32.55 34.05 -4.50
N SER A 92 33.42 34.81 -3.83
CA SER A 92 34.80 34.43 -3.51
C SER A 92 34.94 33.60 -2.23
N LEU A 93 33.82 33.26 -1.57
CA LEU A 93 33.83 32.54 -0.30
C LEU A 93 34.46 31.14 -0.46
N GLN A 94 35.35 30.84 0.47
CA GLN A 94 36.00 29.54 0.68
C GLN A 94 35.49 28.87 1.97
N LEU A 95 35.15 29.66 2.99
CA LEU A 95 34.62 29.18 4.27
C LEU A 95 33.34 29.90 4.65
N LEU A 96 32.32 29.14 5.04
CA LEU A 96 31.06 29.66 5.56
C LEU A 96 30.67 28.93 6.85
N LEU A 97 30.45 29.69 7.93
CA LEU A 97 30.12 29.15 9.26
C LEU A 97 28.78 29.70 9.76
N PHE A 98 27.91 28.82 10.25
CA PHE A 98 26.70 29.13 11.01
C PHE A 98 26.76 28.39 12.34
N THR A 99 26.79 29.11 13.46
CA THR A 99 26.77 28.53 14.81
C THR A 99 25.82 29.25 15.76
N SER A 100 25.14 28.50 16.63
CA SER A 100 24.22 29.04 17.62
C SER A 100 23.07 29.85 17.01
N ASN A 101 22.57 29.46 15.84
CA ASN A 101 21.40 30.05 15.17
C ASN A 101 20.18 29.13 15.28
N THR A 102 19.00 29.65 14.96
CA THR A 102 17.74 28.90 14.88
C THR A 102 17.14 29.06 13.50
N PHE A 103 17.09 27.96 12.73
CA PHE A 103 16.58 27.96 11.36
C PHE A 103 15.29 27.14 11.27
N ASP A 104 14.24 27.76 10.75
CA ASP A 104 13.05 27.06 10.30
C ASP A 104 13.35 26.26 9.03
N VAL A 105 13.99 26.89 8.03
CA VAL A 105 14.23 26.27 6.72
C VAL A 105 15.52 26.77 6.10
N ILE A 106 16.35 25.84 5.61
CA ILE A 106 17.41 26.13 4.63
C ILE A 106 16.89 25.69 3.26
N SER A 107 16.59 26.64 2.39
CA SER A 107 15.89 26.40 1.13
C SER A 107 16.76 25.68 0.09
N ASP A 108 16.13 25.23 -0.99
CA ASP A 108 16.85 24.80 -2.19
C ASP A 108 17.76 25.93 -2.69
N ASP A 109 18.94 25.58 -3.19
CA ASP A 109 19.88 26.53 -3.78
C ASP A 109 20.35 27.67 -2.85
N ALA A 110 20.23 27.50 -1.54
CA ALA A 110 20.64 28.48 -0.53
C ALA A 110 22.09 28.96 -0.72
N PHE A 111 22.97 28.04 -1.10
CA PHE A 111 24.41 28.27 -1.32
C PHE A 111 24.81 28.32 -2.79
N MET A 112 23.85 28.52 -3.71
CA MET A 112 24.13 28.64 -5.13
C MET A 112 25.03 29.86 -5.41
N GLY A 113 25.93 29.70 -6.39
CA GLY A 113 26.84 30.76 -6.83
C GLY A 113 28.12 30.87 -6.01
N LEU A 114 28.44 29.86 -5.20
CA LEU A 114 29.68 29.74 -4.42
C LEU A 114 30.61 28.65 -5.01
N PRO A 115 31.23 28.88 -6.19
CA PRO A 115 32.04 27.86 -6.86
C PRO A 115 33.36 27.54 -6.14
N HIS A 116 33.81 28.41 -5.25
CA HIS A 116 35.08 28.28 -4.51
C HIS A 116 34.90 27.84 -3.06
N LEU A 117 33.67 27.51 -2.64
CA LEU A 117 33.41 27.13 -1.25
C LEU A 117 33.97 25.73 -0.98
N GLU A 118 34.92 25.66 -0.05
CA GLU A 118 35.60 24.43 0.37
C GLU A 118 35.11 23.94 1.73
N TYR A 119 34.75 24.86 2.64
CA TYR A 119 34.35 24.56 4.02
C TYR A 119 32.98 25.16 4.32
N LEU A 120 32.01 24.30 4.64
CA LEU A 120 30.68 24.69 5.08
C LEU A 120 30.38 24.07 6.44
N PHE A 121 30.36 24.90 7.47
CA PHE A 121 30.09 24.49 8.83
C PHE A 121 28.75 25.05 9.28
N ILE A 122 27.77 24.17 9.47
CA ILE A 122 26.46 24.51 10.02
C ILE A 122 26.35 23.68 11.30
N GLU A 123 26.86 24.21 12.41
CA GLU A 123 27.03 23.44 13.64
C GLU A 123 26.33 24.09 14.83
N ASN A 124 25.82 23.28 15.76
CA ASN A 124 25.19 23.78 16.99
C ASN A 124 24.04 24.77 16.70
N ASN A 125 23.21 24.47 15.69
CA ASN A 125 22.00 25.24 15.40
C ASN A 125 20.76 24.40 15.75
N SER A 126 19.58 25.00 15.70
CA SER A 126 18.32 24.26 15.72
C SER A 126 17.68 24.37 14.35
N ILE A 127 17.71 23.29 13.56
CA ILE A 127 17.23 23.29 12.18
C ILE A 127 15.96 22.44 12.09
N LYS A 128 14.84 23.04 11.70
CA LYS A 128 13.59 22.28 11.50
C LYS A 128 13.58 21.52 10.18
N SER A 129 14.02 22.13 9.08
CA SER A 129 14.12 21.44 7.79
C SER A 129 15.26 21.95 6.90
N ILE A 130 15.78 21.02 6.10
CA ILE A 130 16.74 21.27 5.02
C ILE A 130 16.10 20.74 3.73
N SER A 131 16.16 21.50 2.64
CA SER A 131 15.61 21.06 1.36
C SER A 131 16.55 20.13 0.60
N ARG A 132 16.00 19.36 -0.36
CA ARG A 132 16.76 18.35 -1.13
C ARG A 132 17.95 18.94 -1.88
N ASN A 133 17.80 20.13 -2.46
CA ASN A 133 18.82 20.77 -3.30
C ASN A 133 19.58 21.89 -2.56
N THR A 134 19.62 21.86 -1.22
CA THR A 134 20.28 22.90 -0.44
C THR A 134 21.75 23.08 -0.80
N PHE A 135 22.51 21.99 -1.00
CA PHE A 135 23.95 22.04 -1.33
C PHE A 135 24.25 21.97 -2.83
N ARG A 136 23.24 22.15 -3.69
CA ARG A 136 23.40 22.01 -5.13
C ARG A 136 24.39 23.04 -5.67
N GLY A 137 25.35 22.57 -6.47
CA GLY A 137 26.35 23.42 -7.13
C GLY A 137 27.65 23.63 -6.35
N LEU A 138 27.77 23.13 -5.11
CA LEU A 138 28.97 23.22 -4.29
C LEU A 138 30.02 22.16 -4.69
N LYS A 139 30.50 22.22 -5.93
CA LYS A 139 31.40 21.20 -6.51
C LYS A 139 32.79 21.14 -5.85
N SER A 140 33.23 22.25 -5.26
CA SER A 140 34.54 22.39 -4.62
C SER A 140 34.50 22.11 -3.11
N LEU A 141 33.34 21.68 -2.57
CA LEU A 141 33.19 21.50 -1.13
C LEU A 141 33.98 20.28 -0.65
N ILE A 142 34.92 20.53 0.26
CA ILE A 142 35.83 19.53 0.86
C ILE A 142 35.25 19.03 2.19
N HIS A 143 34.77 19.96 3.03
CA HIS A 143 34.29 19.64 4.37
C HIS A 143 32.90 20.23 4.60
N LEU A 144 31.93 19.35 4.87
CA LEU A 144 30.58 19.71 5.30
C LEU A 144 30.35 19.26 6.74
N SER A 145 29.98 20.18 7.63
CA SER A 145 29.51 19.82 8.97
C SER A 145 28.06 20.21 9.17
N LEU A 146 27.25 19.22 9.57
CA LEU A 146 25.88 19.35 10.06
C LEU A 146 25.77 18.87 11.51
N ALA A 147 26.87 18.95 12.27
CA ALA A 147 26.93 18.46 13.63
C ALA A 147 26.03 19.25 14.59
N ASN A 148 25.44 18.54 15.57
CA ASN A 148 24.68 19.13 16.68
C ASN A 148 23.51 20.03 16.22
N ASN A 149 22.76 19.60 15.20
CA ASN A 149 21.59 20.34 14.69
C ASN A 149 20.23 19.76 15.10
N ASN A 150 20.23 18.66 15.87
CA ASN A 150 19.03 17.91 16.27
C ASN A 150 18.17 17.47 15.07
N LEU A 151 18.81 17.16 13.94
CA LEU A 151 18.12 16.68 12.74
C LEU A 151 17.56 15.28 12.99
N GLN A 152 16.29 15.08 12.63
CA GLN A 152 15.64 13.77 12.72
C GLN A 152 15.78 12.95 11.44
N SER A 153 15.97 13.60 10.29
CA SER A 153 16.21 12.96 9.00
C SER A 153 16.95 13.92 8.07
N LEU A 154 17.49 13.39 6.99
CA LEU A 154 18.06 14.18 5.90
C LEU A 154 17.34 13.80 4.59
N PRO A 155 17.03 14.78 3.73
CA PRO A 155 16.46 14.50 2.42
C PRO A 155 17.36 13.59 1.59
N ARG A 156 16.74 12.65 0.87
CA ARG A 156 17.44 11.83 -0.12
C ARG A 156 18.16 12.69 -1.15
N ASP A 157 19.37 12.27 -1.53
CA ASP A 157 20.25 12.92 -2.51
C ASP A 157 20.78 14.30 -2.10
N ILE A 158 20.71 14.68 -0.82
CA ILE A 158 21.20 15.99 -0.35
C ILE A 158 22.71 16.20 -0.61
N PHE A 159 23.50 15.13 -0.70
CA PHE A 159 24.94 15.17 -1.01
C PHE A 159 25.26 14.98 -2.50
N LYS A 160 24.26 14.96 -3.37
CA LYS A 160 24.44 14.70 -4.79
C LYS A 160 25.22 15.83 -5.47
N GLY A 161 26.30 15.46 -6.17
CA GLY A 161 27.17 16.38 -6.91
C GLY A 161 28.19 17.13 -6.05
N LEU A 162 28.39 16.70 -4.80
CA LEU A 162 29.49 17.15 -3.93
C LEU A 162 30.73 16.29 -4.18
N ASP A 163 31.31 16.40 -5.38
CA ASP A 163 32.33 15.47 -5.87
C ASP A 163 33.70 15.59 -5.16
N SER A 164 33.96 16.74 -4.52
CA SER A 164 35.23 17.03 -3.81
C SER A 164 35.18 16.69 -2.31
N LEU A 165 34.07 16.12 -1.83
CA LEU A 165 33.80 15.96 -0.41
C LEU A 165 34.72 14.91 0.22
N THR A 166 35.56 15.32 1.18
CA THR A 166 36.45 14.43 1.93
C THR A 166 35.97 14.18 3.35
N ASN A 167 35.23 15.13 3.94
CA ASN A 167 34.80 15.06 5.33
C ASN A 167 33.33 15.46 5.47
N VAL A 168 32.53 14.60 6.12
CA VAL A 168 31.16 14.92 6.52
C VAL A 168 30.98 14.64 8.00
N ASP A 169 30.55 15.65 8.76
CA ASP A 169 30.24 15.49 10.18
C ASP A 169 28.72 15.57 10.41
N LEU A 170 28.14 14.48 10.90
CA LEU A 170 26.71 14.33 11.19
C LEU A 170 26.44 14.05 12.68
N ARG A 171 27.45 14.14 13.56
CA ARG A 171 27.31 13.77 14.98
C ARG A 171 26.35 14.68 15.73
N GLY A 172 25.79 14.19 16.83
CA GLY A 172 24.89 14.99 17.69
C GLY A 172 23.55 15.36 17.05
N ASN A 173 23.11 14.60 16.04
CA ASN A 173 21.76 14.65 15.50
C ASN A 173 20.90 13.51 16.08
N ALA A 174 19.58 13.66 15.99
CA ALA A 174 18.59 12.76 16.59
C ALA A 174 17.90 11.90 15.52
N PHE A 175 18.68 11.18 14.72
CA PHE A 175 18.18 10.48 13.54
C PHE A 175 17.12 9.42 13.87
N ASN A 176 16.01 9.47 13.14
CA ASN A 176 15.01 8.42 13.09
C ASN A 176 15.41 7.40 12.02
N CYS A 177 15.82 6.21 12.44
CA CYS A 177 16.24 5.11 11.59
C CYS A 177 15.02 4.36 11.04
N ASP A 178 14.28 5.03 10.17
CA ASP A 178 13.20 4.49 9.36
C ASP A 178 13.59 4.45 7.87
N CYS A 179 12.63 4.16 7.00
CA CYS A 179 12.84 4.08 5.56
C CYS A 179 13.33 5.38 4.90
N LYS A 180 13.06 6.54 5.48
CA LYS A 180 13.55 7.82 4.96
C LYS A 180 15.05 7.98 5.18
N LEU A 181 15.64 7.23 6.10
CA LEU A 181 17.08 7.24 6.38
C LEU A 181 17.85 6.13 5.65
N LYS A 182 17.16 5.18 4.99
CA LYS A 182 17.80 4.07 4.27
C LYS A 182 18.87 4.54 3.28
N TRP A 183 18.59 5.61 2.52
CA TRP A 183 19.55 6.16 1.55
C TRP A 183 20.86 6.62 2.20
N LEU A 184 20.81 7.11 3.45
CA LEU A 184 22.00 7.57 4.16
C LEU A 184 22.90 6.38 4.51
N VAL A 185 22.31 5.25 4.90
CA VAL A 185 23.04 3.99 5.14
C VAL A 185 23.71 3.50 3.86
N GLU A 186 22.99 3.56 2.73
CA GLU A 186 23.55 3.21 1.40
C GLU A 186 24.70 4.15 0.99
N TRP A 187 24.53 5.45 1.23
CA TRP A 187 25.55 6.46 0.94
C TRP A 187 26.79 6.28 1.83
N LEU A 188 26.63 6.03 3.13
CA LEU A 188 27.75 5.74 4.05
C LEU A 188 28.57 4.51 3.62
N GLY A 189 27.91 3.50 3.04
CA GLY A 189 28.59 2.30 2.54
C GLY A 189 29.33 2.48 1.20
N SER A 190 29.06 3.56 0.47
CA SER A 190 29.60 3.79 -0.89
C SER A 190 30.44 5.06 -1.03
N THR A 191 30.38 5.97 -0.07
CA THR A 191 31.13 7.22 -0.08
C THR A 191 32.62 7.01 0.23
N ASN A 192 33.47 7.83 -0.36
CA ASN A 192 34.90 7.91 -0.03
C ASN A 192 35.19 8.96 1.06
N ALA A 193 34.19 9.77 1.43
CA ALA A 193 34.35 10.78 2.49
C ALA A 193 34.46 10.09 3.85
N THR A 194 35.31 10.63 4.73
CA THR A 194 35.37 10.20 6.13
C THR A 194 34.15 10.76 6.87
N VAL A 195 33.40 9.87 7.50
CA VAL A 195 32.22 10.20 8.32
C VAL A 195 32.37 9.54 9.68
N GLU A 196 32.24 10.35 10.73
CA GLU A 196 32.27 9.87 12.11
C GLU A 196 31.10 8.93 12.43
N ASP A 197 31.22 8.22 13.54
CA ASP A 197 30.18 7.32 14.01
C ASP A 197 28.92 8.09 14.45
N ILE A 198 27.80 7.75 13.83
CA ILE A 198 26.49 8.32 14.15
C ILE A 198 25.50 7.25 14.57
N TYR A 199 24.52 7.63 15.39
CA TYR A 199 23.64 6.72 16.11
C TYR A 199 22.17 7.08 15.88
N CYS A 200 21.31 6.07 15.87
CA CYS A 200 19.87 6.23 15.84
C CYS A 200 19.34 6.69 17.21
N GLU A 201 18.42 7.65 17.22
CA GLU A 201 17.67 8.04 18.43
C GLU A 201 16.31 7.33 18.50
N SER A 202 15.72 7.03 17.34
CA SER A 202 14.44 6.34 17.19
C SER A 202 14.45 5.45 15.92
N PRO A 203 13.49 4.52 15.75
CA PRO A 203 12.51 4.05 16.74
C PRO A 203 13.19 3.27 17.88
N PRO A 204 12.47 2.91 18.98
CA PRO A 204 13.06 2.26 20.15
C PRO A 204 13.89 1.00 19.84
N GLU A 205 13.51 0.25 18.81
CA GLU A 205 14.21 -0.96 18.34
C GLU A 205 15.62 -0.66 17.80
N TYR A 206 15.82 0.54 17.24
CA TYR A 206 17.09 0.98 16.68
C TYR A 206 17.83 1.95 17.60
N LYS A 207 17.23 2.41 18.69
CA LYS A 207 17.83 3.41 19.58
C LYS A 207 19.23 2.98 20.03
N THR A 208 20.20 3.90 19.93
CA THR A 208 21.64 3.71 20.18
C THR A 208 22.38 2.77 19.22
N ARG A 209 21.74 2.22 18.18
CA ARG A 209 22.45 1.47 17.14
C ARG A 209 23.25 2.43 16.26
N LYS A 210 24.46 2.00 15.91
CA LYS A 210 25.38 2.75 15.04
C LYS A 210 24.92 2.64 13.58
N ILE A 211 24.54 3.76 12.98
CA ILE A 211 24.00 3.85 11.61
C ILE A 211 25.04 3.35 10.59
N ASN A 212 26.33 3.68 10.78
CA ASN A 212 27.41 3.25 9.90
C ASN A 212 27.58 1.71 9.85
N SER A 213 27.00 0.98 10.81
CA SER A 213 27.04 -0.49 10.86
C SER A 213 25.75 -1.15 10.37
N LEU A 214 24.70 -0.36 10.09
CA LEU A 214 23.44 -0.89 9.59
C LEU A 214 23.59 -1.34 8.14
N SER A 215 22.91 -2.41 7.79
CA SER A 215 22.73 -2.83 6.41
C SER A 215 21.46 -2.22 5.83
N PRO A 216 21.44 -1.76 4.56
CA PRO A 216 20.21 -1.34 3.89
C PRO A 216 19.11 -2.42 3.87
N LYS A 217 19.49 -3.70 4.03
CA LYS A 217 18.56 -4.84 4.10
C LYS A 217 17.79 -4.93 5.42
N GLU A 218 18.24 -4.23 6.46
CA GLU A 218 17.54 -4.16 7.75
C GLU A 218 16.31 -3.24 7.68
N PHE A 219 16.20 -2.43 6.63
CA PHE A 219 15.06 -1.56 6.38
C PHE A 219 14.08 -2.23 5.40
N ASP A 220 13.01 -2.81 5.92
CA ASP A 220 11.88 -3.25 5.08
C ASP A 220 10.98 -2.06 4.74
N CYS A 221 11.23 -1.49 3.56
CA CYS A 221 10.56 -0.27 3.10
C CYS A 221 9.50 -0.52 2.06
N ILE A 222 9.34 -1.76 1.63
CA ILE A 222 8.31 -2.13 0.68
C ILE A 222 7.12 -2.61 1.50
N ILE A 223 6.15 -1.72 1.71
CA ILE A 223 4.88 -2.11 2.30
C ILE A 223 3.87 -2.37 1.20
N THR A 224 2.80 -3.04 1.57
CA THR A 224 1.61 -3.16 0.73
C THR A 224 0.48 -2.32 1.31
N GLU A 225 -0.54 -2.00 0.52
CA GLU A 225 -1.76 -1.34 1.00
C GLU A 225 -2.98 -1.80 0.17
N PHE A 226 -4.16 -1.85 0.79
CA PHE A 226 -5.44 -1.99 0.10
C PHE A 226 -6.08 -0.61 -0.11
N GLU A 227 -6.00 -0.09 -1.32
CA GLU A 227 -6.62 1.19 -1.70
C GLU A 227 -8.01 0.96 -2.27
N VAL A 228 -8.98 1.83 -1.96
CA VAL A 228 -10.32 1.74 -2.57
C VAL A 228 -10.20 1.98 -4.08
N TYR A 229 -10.60 0.98 -4.86
CA TYR A 229 -10.55 1.01 -6.31
C TYR A 229 -11.88 1.45 -6.92
N GLN A 230 -12.96 0.77 -6.55
CA GLN A 230 -14.31 1.02 -7.05
C GLN A 230 -15.35 0.79 -5.95
N SER A 231 -16.46 1.52 -6.04
CA SER A 231 -17.64 1.31 -5.20
C SER A 231 -18.80 0.88 -6.07
N LEU A 232 -19.37 -0.29 -5.76
CA LEU A 232 -20.53 -0.82 -6.43
C LEU A 232 -21.77 -0.37 -5.66
N PRO A 233 -22.73 0.35 -6.28
CA PRO A 233 -23.81 1.06 -5.60
C PRO A 233 -24.95 0.13 -5.16
N TYR A 234 -24.62 -1.02 -4.55
CA TYR A 234 -25.56 -2.03 -4.10
C TYR A 234 -24.99 -2.91 -3.00
N GLN A 235 -25.90 -3.51 -2.23
CA GLN A 235 -25.59 -4.50 -1.20
C GLN A 235 -25.24 -5.86 -1.81
N SER A 236 -24.52 -6.66 -1.05
CA SER A 236 -24.16 -8.04 -1.39
C SER A 236 -24.01 -8.89 -0.12
N LEU A 237 -24.21 -10.20 -0.28
CA LEU A 237 -24.02 -11.17 0.81
C LEU A 237 -22.74 -11.98 0.59
N SER A 238 -22.69 -12.79 -0.47
CA SER A 238 -21.53 -13.57 -0.88
C SER A 238 -20.96 -13.04 -2.20
N VAL A 239 -19.65 -13.20 -2.35
CA VAL A 239 -18.91 -12.93 -3.58
C VAL A 239 -18.00 -14.12 -3.85
N ASP A 240 -18.05 -14.66 -5.05
CA ASP A 240 -17.16 -15.72 -5.53
C ASP A 240 -16.49 -15.28 -6.83
N THR A 241 -15.40 -15.96 -7.20
CA THR A 241 -14.66 -15.72 -8.44
C THR A 241 -14.43 -17.03 -9.18
N PHE A 242 -14.31 -16.96 -10.50
CA PHE A 242 -14.04 -18.10 -11.35
C PHE A 242 -13.40 -17.68 -12.67
N SER A 243 -12.56 -18.57 -13.21
CA SER A 243 -11.99 -18.41 -14.54
C SER A 243 -12.84 -19.15 -15.57
N TYR A 244 -13.27 -18.47 -16.64
CA TYR A 244 -14.08 -19.05 -17.70
C TYR A 244 -13.66 -18.48 -19.05
N MET A 245 -13.37 -19.36 -20.01
CA MET A 245 -12.86 -18.99 -21.34
C MET A 245 -11.56 -18.14 -21.30
N ASN A 246 -10.72 -18.36 -20.28
CA ASN A 246 -9.49 -17.61 -19.97
C ASN A 246 -9.69 -16.18 -19.43
N ASP A 247 -10.93 -15.79 -19.14
CA ASP A 247 -11.23 -14.51 -18.50
C ASP A 247 -11.65 -14.73 -17.04
N GLU A 248 -11.21 -13.81 -16.18
CA GLU A 248 -11.54 -13.82 -14.75
C GLU A 248 -12.87 -13.12 -14.51
N HIS A 249 -13.78 -13.81 -13.86
CA HIS A 249 -15.13 -13.35 -13.56
C HIS A 249 -15.38 -13.31 -12.06
N VAL A 250 -16.33 -12.48 -11.66
CA VAL A 250 -16.79 -12.35 -10.28
C VAL A 250 -18.30 -12.50 -10.25
N VAL A 251 -18.83 -13.26 -9.30
CA VAL A 251 -20.26 -13.39 -9.08
C VAL A 251 -20.63 -12.86 -7.71
N ILE A 252 -21.67 -12.03 -7.64
CA ILE A 252 -22.14 -11.35 -6.44
C ILE A 252 -23.59 -11.74 -6.16
N ALA A 253 -23.87 -12.29 -4.98
CA ALA A 253 -25.23 -12.57 -4.54
C ALA A 253 -25.87 -11.35 -3.87
N GLN A 254 -27.01 -10.90 -4.39
CA GLN A 254 -27.78 -9.78 -3.85
C GLN A 254 -29.04 -10.27 -3.12
N PRO A 255 -29.06 -10.28 -1.77
CA PRO A 255 -30.15 -10.91 -1.02
C PRO A 255 -31.51 -10.20 -1.20
N PHE A 256 -31.52 -8.87 -1.33
CA PHE A 256 -32.77 -8.09 -1.36
C PHE A 256 -33.39 -7.99 -2.76
N THR A 257 -32.56 -7.95 -3.81
CA THR A 257 -33.03 -7.94 -5.21
C THR A 257 -33.22 -9.35 -5.77
N GLY A 258 -32.57 -10.34 -5.15
CA GLY A 258 -32.58 -11.73 -5.58
C GLY A 258 -31.71 -12.02 -6.80
N LYS A 259 -30.81 -11.10 -7.17
CA LYS A 259 -29.93 -11.28 -8.34
C LYS A 259 -28.60 -11.92 -7.95
N CYS A 260 -28.14 -12.87 -8.75
CA CYS A 260 -26.71 -13.17 -8.88
C CYS A 260 -26.17 -12.29 -10.02
N ILE A 261 -25.35 -11.29 -9.69
CA ILE A 261 -24.70 -10.41 -10.66
C ILE A 261 -23.38 -11.04 -11.09
N PHE A 262 -23.13 -11.15 -12.39
CA PHE A 262 -21.84 -11.55 -12.94
C PHE A 262 -21.11 -10.31 -13.40
N LEU A 263 -19.86 -10.15 -12.96
CA LEU A 263 -18.95 -9.12 -13.41
C LEU A 263 -17.84 -9.75 -14.25
N GLU A 264 -17.46 -9.03 -15.30
CA GLU A 264 -16.35 -9.32 -16.17
C GLU A 264 -15.35 -8.15 -16.13
N TRP A 265 -14.09 -8.46 -16.35
CA TRP A 265 -13.03 -7.46 -16.40
C TRP A 265 -12.90 -6.83 -17.79
N ASP A 266 -13.05 -5.51 -17.87
CA ASP A 266 -12.78 -4.75 -19.08
C ASP A 266 -11.28 -4.37 -19.15
N HIS A 267 -10.54 -4.99 -20.06
CA HIS A 267 -9.11 -4.69 -20.27
C HIS A 267 -8.83 -3.30 -20.87
N VAL A 268 -9.83 -2.67 -21.52
CA VAL A 268 -9.72 -1.36 -22.17
C VAL A 268 -9.98 -0.24 -21.16
N GLU A 269 -11.11 -0.30 -20.45
CA GLU A 269 -11.46 0.70 -19.42
C GLU A 269 -10.83 0.41 -18.07
N VAL A 270 -10.25 -0.78 -17.89
CA VAL A 270 -9.57 -1.18 -16.66
C VAL A 270 -10.59 -1.17 -15.51
N MET A 271 -11.76 -1.77 -15.71
CA MET A 271 -12.82 -1.80 -14.69
C MET A 271 -13.70 -3.04 -14.74
N PHE A 272 -14.38 -3.35 -13.65
CA PHE A 272 -15.37 -4.42 -13.62
C PHE A 272 -16.70 -3.93 -14.19
N ARG A 273 -17.26 -4.67 -15.16
CA ARG A 273 -18.54 -4.38 -15.80
C ARG A 273 -19.53 -5.51 -15.56
N ASN A 274 -20.82 -5.20 -15.60
CA ASN A 274 -21.87 -6.22 -15.50
C ASN A 274 -21.92 -7.03 -16.81
N TYR A 275 -21.69 -8.33 -16.69
CA TYR A 275 -21.69 -9.31 -17.78
C TYR A 275 -23.08 -9.90 -18.00
N ASP A 276 -23.68 -10.46 -16.95
CA ASP A 276 -25.00 -11.09 -16.99
C ASP A 276 -25.60 -11.16 -15.59
N ASN A 277 -26.87 -11.56 -15.47
CA ASN A 277 -27.54 -11.73 -14.19
C ASN A 277 -28.42 -12.99 -14.18
N ILE A 278 -28.42 -13.72 -13.07
CA ILE A 278 -29.43 -14.74 -12.77
C ILE A 278 -30.42 -14.17 -11.76
N THR A 279 -31.72 -14.26 -12.03
CA THR A 279 -32.76 -13.84 -11.09
C THR A 279 -33.27 -15.02 -10.27
N GLY A 280 -33.31 -14.84 -8.96
CA GLY A 280 -33.88 -15.75 -7.97
C GLY A 280 -34.62 -14.98 -6.88
N THR A 281 -35.27 -15.66 -5.94
CA THR A 281 -35.88 -15.00 -4.78
C THR A 281 -34.98 -15.17 -3.56
N SER A 282 -34.51 -14.07 -2.98
CA SER A 282 -33.68 -14.10 -1.75
C SER A 282 -32.44 -15.00 -1.87
N THR A 283 -31.61 -14.71 -2.87
CA THR A 283 -30.35 -15.42 -3.13
C THR A 283 -29.34 -15.21 -2.02
N VAL A 284 -28.76 -16.30 -1.52
CA VAL A 284 -27.77 -16.30 -0.43
C VAL A 284 -26.36 -16.52 -0.98
N VAL A 285 -26.19 -17.56 -1.79
CA VAL A 285 -24.93 -17.96 -2.41
C VAL A 285 -25.14 -18.21 -3.89
N CYS A 286 -24.20 -17.73 -4.71
CA CYS A 286 -24.15 -17.96 -6.15
C CYS A 286 -22.81 -18.62 -6.48
N LYS A 287 -22.68 -19.93 -6.24
CA LYS A 287 -21.39 -20.64 -6.31
C LYS A 287 -21.10 -21.11 -7.74
N PRO A 288 -20.05 -20.62 -8.40
CA PRO A 288 -19.68 -21.06 -9.74
C PRO A 288 -18.91 -22.39 -9.69
N ILE A 289 -19.11 -23.25 -10.69
CA ILE A 289 -18.32 -24.48 -10.91
C ILE A 289 -18.04 -24.59 -12.41
N VAL A 290 -16.78 -24.77 -12.77
CA VAL A 290 -16.36 -25.00 -14.16
C VAL A 290 -15.92 -26.45 -14.31
N ILE A 291 -16.68 -27.23 -15.08
CA ILE A 291 -16.41 -28.64 -15.35
C ILE A 291 -16.21 -28.79 -16.86
N GLU A 292 -15.04 -29.26 -17.28
CA GLU A 292 -14.74 -29.51 -18.70
C GLU A 292 -15.05 -28.30 -19.60
N SER A 293 -14.66 -27.09 -19.17
CA SER A 293 -14.94 -25.81 -19.85
C SER A 293 -16.42 -25.43 -19.95
N GLN A 294 -17.31 -26.09 -19.21
CA GLN A 294 -18.72 -25.70 -19.08
C GLN A 294 -18.94 -25.05 -17.72
N LEU A 295 -19.59 -23.88 -17.72
CA LEU A 295 -19.89 -23.14 -16.50
C LEU A 295 -21.27 -23.54 -15.95
N TYR A 296 -21.28 -23.90 -14.67
CA TYR A 296 -22.46 -24.15 -13.86
C TYR A 296 -22.50 -23.17 -12.69
N VAL A 297 -23.69 -22.82 -12.24
CA VAL A 297 -23.88 -21.93 -11.09
C VAL A 297 -24.95 -22.52 -10.18
N ILE A 298 -24.58 -22.74 -8.93
CA ILE A 298 -25.50 -23.19 -7.89
C ILE A 298 -26.04 -21.95 -7.19
N VAL A 299 -27.36 -21.76 -7.24
CA VAL A 299 -28.03 -20.61 -6.67
C VAL A 299 -28.83 -21.06 -5.45
N ALA A 300 -28.27 -20.80 -4.26
CA ALA A 300 -28.94 -21.02 -2.98
C ALA A 300 -29.94 -19.91 -2.70
N GLN A 301 -31.17 -20.28 -2.36
CA GLN A 301 -32.26 -19.35 -2.09
C GLN A 301 -32.99 -19.71 -0.79
N LEU A 302 -33.41 -18.71 -0.02
CA LEU A 302 -34.24 -18.91 1.17
C LEU A 302 -35.73 -19.10 0.84
N PHE A 303 -36.16 -18.66 -0.33
CA PHE A 303 -37.53 -18.77 -0.83
C PHE A 303 -37.51 -19.34 -2.25
N GLY A 304 -38.56 -20.08 -2.63
CA GLY A 304 -38.68 -20.65 -3.99
C GLY A 304 -37.88 -21.93 -4.24
N GLY A 305 -36.92 -22.27 -3.37
CA GLY A 305 -36.04 -23.43 -3.55
C GLY A 305 -34.73 -23.05 -4.23
N SER A 306 -33.72 -23.91 -4.09
CA SER A 306 -32.41 -23.69 -4.71
C SER A 306 -32.36 -24.36 -6.09
N HIS A 307 -31.56 -23.81 -7.01
CA HIS A 307 -31.53 -24.26 -8.41
C HIS A 307 -30.10 -24.28 -8.95
N ILE A 308 -29.88 -25.08 -9.99
CA ILE A 308 -28.61 -25.16 -10.72
C ILE A 308 -28.83 -24.64 -12.15
N TYR A 309 -27.99 -23.70 -12.54
CA TYR A 309 -27.97 -23.10 -13.86
C TYR A 309 -26.73 -23.54 -14.62
N LYS A 310 -26.84 -23.58 -15.95
CA LYS A 310 -25.74 -23.84 -16.87
C LYS A 310 -25.61 -22.66 -17.84
N ARG A 311 -24.38 -22.24 -18.13
CA ARG A 311 -24.11 -21.26 -19.18
C ARG A 311 -24.25 -21.92 -20.55
N ASP A 312 -25.13 -21.39 -21.39
CA ASP A 312 -25.23 -21.76 -22.79
C ASP A 312 -24.48 -20.71 -23.64
N ILE A 313 -23.45 -21.17 -24.35
CA ILE A 313 -22.58 -20.32 -25.17
C ILE A 313 -23.31 -19.88 -26.45
N PHE A 314 -24.15 -20.73 -27.04
CA PHE A 314 -24.84 -20.44 -28.29
C PHE A 314 -25.97 -19.45 -28.08
N ALA A 315 -26.71 -19.60 -26.98
CA ALA A 315 -27.80 -18.71 -26.62
C ALA A 315 -27.34 -17.51 -25.77
N ASN A 316 -26.05 -17.48 -25.40
CA ASN A 316 -25.40 -16.45 -24.57
C ASN A 316 -26.19 -16.11 -23.30
N LYS A 317 -26.69 -17.15 -22.60
CA LYS A 317 -27.58 -17.00 -21.43
C LYS A 317 -27.42 -18.15 -20.44
N PHE A 318 -27.84 -17.91 -19.20
CA PHE A 318 -27.96 -18.97 -18.21
C PHE A 318 -29.29 -19.72 -18.35
N ILE A 319 -29.23 -21.05 -18.34
CA ILE A 319 -30.38 -21.95 -18.44
C ILE A 319 -30.52 -22.70 -17.12
N LYS A 320 -31.69 -22.66 -16.49
CA LYS A 320 -31.98 -23.51 -15.33
C LYS A 320 -32.06 -24.97 -15.79
N ILE A 321 -31.16 -25.81 -15.30
CA ILE A 321 -31.09 -27.23 -15.69
C ILE A 321 -31.56 -28.19 -14.61
N GLN A 322 -31.55 -27.77 -13.34
CA GLN A 322 -31.90 -28.65 -12.23
C GLN A 322 -32.51 -27.89 -11.05
N ASP A 323 -33.50 -28.50 -10.40
CA ASP A 323 -34.08 -28.07 -9.14
C ASP A 323 -33.48 -28.88 -7.99
N ILE A 324 -33.10 -28.21 -6.89
CA ILE A 324 -32.68 -28.87 -5.65
C ILE A 324 -33.93 -29.11 -4.80
N GLU A 325 -34.09 -30.33 -4.28
CA GLU A 325 -35.25 -30.73 -3.49
C GLU A 325 -35.46 -29.83 -2.26
N ILE A 326 -36.55 -29.05 -2.26
CA ILE A 326 -36.90 -28.07 -1.21
C ILE A 326 -37.08 -28.74 0.17
N LEU A 327 -37.47 -30.02 0.20
CA LEU A 327 -37.64 -30.74 1.46
C LEU A 327 -36.30 -31.09 2.13
N LYS A 328 -35.23 -31.26 1.34
CA LYS A 328 -33.87 -31.58 1.81
C LYS A 328 -33.07 -30.33 2.14
N ILE A 329 -33.15 -29.30 1.30
CA ILE A 329 -32.49 -28.00 1.50
C ILE A 329 -33.56 -26.91 1.61
N ARG A 330 -33.66 -26.33 2.80
CA ARG A 330 -34.68 -25.35 3.20
C ARG A 330 -34.11 -23.97 3.49
N LYS A 331 -33.01 -23.90 4.27
CA LYS A 331 -32.38 -22.63 4.66
C LYS A 331 -30.88 -22.66 4.40
N PRO A 332 -30.47 -22.72 3.11
CA PRO A 332 -29.06 -22.73 2.77
C PRO A 332 -28.38 -21.45 3.27
N ASN A 333 -27.23 -21.60 3.93
CA ASN A 333 -26.44 -20.47 4.42
C ASN A 333 -25.08 -20.35 3.73
N ASP A 334 -24.49 -21.47 3.34
CA ASP A 334 -23.18 -21.54 2.71
C ASP A 334 -23.10 -22.68 1.68
N ILE A 335 -22.23 -22.53 0.68
CA ILE A 335 -21.93 -23.55 -0.33
C ILE A 335 -20.41 -23.60 -0.54
N GLU A 336 -19.85 -24.80 -0.43
CA GLU A 336 -18.46 -25.06 -0.75
C GLU A 336 -18.32 -26.12 -1.83
N THR A 337 -17.33 -25.96 -2.71
CA THR A 337 -17.07 -26.83 -3.84
C THR A 337 -15.72 -27.48 -3.70
N PHE A 338 -15.62 -28.75 -4.08
CA PHE A 338 -14.38 -29.49 -3.95
C PHE A 338 -14.32 -30.65 -4.92
N ARG A 339 -13.12 -31.19 -5.10
CA ARG A 339 -12.84 -32.32 -5.97
C ARG A 339 -12.06 -33.36 -5.19
N ILE A 340 -12.52 -34.61 -5.28
CA ILE A 340 -11.81 -35.77 -4.69
C ILE A 340 -11.47 -36.72 -5.83
N ALA A 341 -10.18 -36.89 -6.10
CA ALA A 341 -9.68 -37.54 -7.32
C ALA A 341 -10.25 -36.85 -8.58
N GLU A 342 -11.03 -37.53 -9.41
CA GLU A 342 -11.65 -36.98 -10.63
C GLU A 342 -13.09 -36.50 -10.42
N ASP A 343 -13.69 -36.79 -9.27
CA ASP A 343 -15.11 -36.53 -9.01
C ASP A 343 -15.32 -35.12 -8.44
N TRP A 344 -16.27 -34.39 -9.03
CA TRP A 344 -16.71 -33.07 -8.57
C TRP A 344 -17.84 -33.18 -7.56
N TYR A 345 -17.74 -32.39 -6.49
CA TYR A 345 -18.73 -32.30 -5.44
C TYR A 345 -19.01 -30.85 -5.07
N PHE A 346 -20.19 -30.63 -4.49
CA PHE A 346 -20.46 -29.46 -3.67
C PHE A 346 -21.24 -29.86 -2.43
N VAL A 347 -21.19 -29.03 -1.41
CA VAL A 347 -21.93 -29.21 -0.17
C VAL A 347 -22.69 -27.94 0.16
N VAL A 348 -23.92 -28.09 0.64
CA VAL A 348 -24.77 -26.98 1.05
C VAL A 348 -25.02 -27.08 2.55
N ALA A 349 -24.56 -26.09 3.31
CA ALA A 349 -24.86 -25.99 4.74
C ALA A 349 -26.30 -25.48 4.93
N ASP A 350 -27.12 -26.21 5.69
CA ASP A 350 -28.50 -25.83 5.99
C ASP A 350 -28.65 -25.38 7.45
N SER A 351 -29.12 -24.14 7.62
CA SER A 351 -29.30 -23.51 8.94
C SER A 351 -30.64 -23.86 9.60
N SER A 352 -31.49 -24.65 8.94
CA SER A 352 -32.72 -25.19 9.52
C SER A 352 -32.50 -26.57 10.12
N LYS A 353 -33.30 -26.94 11.13
CA LYS A 353 -33.22 -28.29 11.71
C LYS A 353 -33.74 -29.40 10.79
N ALA A 354 -34.65 -29.05 9.88
CA ALA A 354 -35.37 -30.04 9.06
C ALA A 354 -34.72 -30.24 7.69
N GLY A 355 -33.94 -29.26 7.20
CA GLY A 355 -33.01 -29.47 6.10
C GLY A 355 -31.71 -30.01 6.67
N PHE A 356 -31.07 -30.93 5.96
CA PHE A 356 -29.79 -31.49 6.39
C PHE A 356 -28.70 -31.01 5.43
N THR A 357 -27.54 -30.66 5.98
CA THR A 357 -26.37 -30.35 5.17
C THR A 357 -26.09 -31.52 4.24
N THR A 358 -26.06 -31.27 2.94
CA THR A 358 -26.05 -32.35 1.94
C THR A 358 -24.93 -32.14 0.93
N VAL A 359 -24.14 -33.19 0.75
CA VAL A 359 -23.12 -33.32 -0.30
C VAL A 359 -23.80 -33.81 -1.56
N TYR A 360 -23.50 -33.17 -2.69
CA TYR A 360 -23.94 -33.53 -4.03
C TYR A 360 -22.74 -33.93 -4.88
N LYS A 361 -22.92 -34.95 -5.72
CA LYS A 361 -21.91 -35.46 -6.65
C LYS A 361 -22.30 -35.19 -8.10
N TRP A 362 -21.33 -34.77 -8.91
CA TRP A 362 -21.47 -34.67 -10.37
C TRP A 362 -21.50 -36.07 -11.01
N ASN A 363 -22.45 -36.31 -11.92
CA ASN A 363 -22.56 -37.59 -12.64
C ASN A 363 -22.43 -37.48 -14.16
N GLY A 364 -21.99 -36.33 -14.68
CA GLY A 364 -21.89 -36.04 -16.12
C GLY A 364 -23.06 -35.24 -16.70
N ASN A 365 -24.23 -35.25 -16.07
CA ASN A 365 -25.40 -34.46 -16.53
C ASN A 365 -25.85 -33.41 -15.51
N GLY A 366 -25.78 -33.76 -14.22
CA GLY A 366 -26.22 -32.90 -13.13
C GLY A 366 -25.59 -33.31 -11.81
N PHE A 367 -26.09 -32.72 -10.73
CA PHE A 367 -25.59 -32.97 -9.38
C PHE A 367 -26.66 -33.66 -8.53
N TYR A 368 -26.31 -34.79 -7.93
CA TYR A 368 -27.27 -35.62 -7.19
C TYR A 368 -26.79 -35.84 -5.77
N SER A 369 -27.75 -35.97 -4.85
CA SER A 369 -27.46 -36.17 -3.43
C SER A 369 -26.59 -37.41 -3.24
N HIS A 370 -25.45 -37.22 -2.58
CA HIS A 370 -24.44 -38.23 -2.31
C HIS A 370 -24.46 -38.64 -0.83
N GLN A 371 -24.51 -37.65 0.06
CA GLN A 371 -24.52 -37.90 1.51
C GLN A 371 -25.17 -36.73 2.26
N SER A 372 -25.98 -37.02 3.28
CA SER A 372 -26.44 -36.02 4.25
C SER A 372 -25.63 -36.10 5.54
N LEU A 373 -25.31 -34.93 6.10
CA LEU A 373 -24.49 -34.75 7.28
C LEU A 373 -25.29 -34.01 8.36
N HIS A 374 -24.85 -34.18 9.62
CA HIS A 374 -25.28 -33.39 10.77
C HIS A 374 -26.80 -33.19 10.93
N ALA A 375 -27.55 -34.30 10.87
CA ALA A 375 -29.00 -34.27 10.98
C ALA A 375 -29.47 -33.55 12.25
N TRP A 376 -30.47 -32.65 12.10
CA TRP A 376 -31.09 -31.84 13.16
C TRP A 376 -30.25 -30.69 13.72
N TYR A 377 -29.08 -30.42 13.16
CA TYR A 377 -28.27 -29.25 13.48
C TYR A 377 -28.65 -28.04 12.64
N ARG A 378 -28.10 -26.87 13.00
CA ARG A 378 -28.29 -25.62 12.26
C ARG A 378 -26.93 -25.20 11.73
N ASP A 379 -26.52 -25.81 10.63
CA ASP A 379 -25.20 -25.57 10.07
C ASP A 379 -25.16 -24.20 9.40
N THR A 380 -24.13 -23.43 9.74
CA THR A 380 -23.94 -22.06 9.28
C THR A 380 -22.90 -21.99 8.16
N ASP A 381 -21.90 -22.85 8.16
CA ASP A 381 -20.78 -22.79 7.24
C ASP A 381 -20.18 -24.18 7.06
N VAL A 382 -19.63 -24.42 5.88
CA VAL A 382 -18.94 -25.65 5.53
C VAL A 382 -17.60 -25.34 4.88
N GLU A 383 -16.54 -25.97 5.39
CA GLU A 383 -15.19 -25.74 4.90
C GLU A 383 -14.57 -27.04 4.42
N TYR A 384 -14.13 -27.07 3.16
CA TYR A 384 -13.31 -28.14 2.63
C TYR A 384 -11.83 -27.86 2.86
N LEU A 385 -11.10 -28.87 3.33
CA LEU A 385 -9.65 -28.81 3.44
C LEU A 385 -9.00 -30.19 3.34
N GLU A 386 -7.74 -30.20 2.94
CA GLU A 386 -6.92 -31.41 2.93
C GLU A 386 -5.89 -31.38 4.04
N ILE A 387 -5.96 -32.38 4.92
CA ILE A 387 -5.04 -32.56 6.05
C ILE A 387 -4.26 -33.84 5.80
N SER A 388 -2.94 -33.73 5.68
CA SER A 388 -2.04 -34.87 5.41
C SER A 388 -2.48 -35.70 4.20
N GLY A 389 -2.90 -35.03 3.12
CA GLY A 389 -3.35 -35.63 1.86
C GLY A 389 -4.70 -36.35 1.92
N LYS A 390 -5.47 -36.16 3.00
CA LYS A 390 -6.82 -36.71 3.15
C LYS A 390 -7.87 -35.60 3.09
N PRO A 391 -8.93 -35.75 2.29
CA PRO A 391 -10.04 -34.79 2.26
C PRO A 391 -10.81 -34.77 3.60
N HIS A 392 -11.10 -33.57 4.08
CA HIS A 392 -11.92 -33.32 5.27
C HIS A 392 -12.96 -32.25 4.98
N LEU A 393 -14.05 -32.29 5.76
CA LEU A 393 -15.02 -31.21 5.86
C LEU A 393 -15.09 -30.74 7.31
N ILE A 394 -15.23 -29.43 7.52
CA ILE A 394 -15.55 -28.84 8.82
C ILE A 394 -16.93 -28.21 8.73
N LEU A 395 -17.83 -28.59 9.64
CA LEU A 395 -19.14 -27.95 9.77
C LEU A 395 -19.16 -27.06 11.00
N SER A 396 -19.59 -25.81 10.83
CA SER A 396 -19.93 -24.90 11.93
C SER A 396 -21.45 -24.88 12.11
N SER A 397 -21.92 -24.82 13.36
CA SER A 397 -23.36 -24.80 13.65
C SER A 397 -23.69 -23.93 14.86
N SER A 398 -24.88 -23.33 14.86
CA SER A 398 -25.30 -22.42 15.93
C SER A 398 -25.28 -23.07 17.31
N SER A 399 -24.63 -22.43 18.27
CA SER A 399 -24.48 -22.88 19.66
C SER A 399 -23.87 -24.27 19.80
N GLN A 400 -23.01 -24.68 18.87
CA GLN A 400 -22.31 -25.96 18.87
C GLN A 400 -20.82 -25.78 18.63
N ARG A 401 -20.05 -26.86 18.78
CA ARG A 401 -18.63 -26.92 18.42
C ARG A 401 -18.50 -27.30 16.94
N PRO A 402 -17.50 -26.75 16.21
CA PRO A 402 -17.22 -27.20 14.86
C PRO A 402 -16.88 -28.69 14.81
N VAL A 403 -17.41 -29.39 13.80
CA VAL A 403 -17.27 -30.84 13.65
C VAL A 403 -16.39 -31.16 12.46
N ILE A 404 -15.37 -32.00 12.64
CA ILE A 404 -14.50 -32.46 11.56
C ILE A 404 -14.97 -33.82 11.06
N TYR A 405 -15.21 -33.90 9.76
CA TYR A 405 -15.44 -35.12 9.01
C TYR A 405 -14.21 -35.46 8.17
N GLN A 406 -13.93 -36.75 8.00
CA GLN A 406 -12.87 -37.24 7.12
C GLN A 406 -13.44 -38.16 6.05
N TRP A 407 -12.96 -38.01 4.83
CA TRP A 407 -13.31 -38.88 3.71
C TRP A 407 -12.81 -40.31 3.94
N ASN A 408 -13.72 -41.27 3.86
CA ASN A 408 -13.44 -42.70 3.88
C ASN A 408 -13.50 -43.26 2.46
N LYS A 409 -12.34 -43.65 1.92
CA LYS A 409 -12.23 -44.25 0.56
C LYS A 409 -12.95 -45.59 0.43
N GLY A 410 -13.19 -46.32 1.52
CA GLY A 410 -13.87 -47.62 1.47
C GLY A 410 -15.37 -47.49 1.24
N THR A 411 -15.99 -46.44 1.79
CA THR A 411 -17.43 -46.16 1.64
C THR A 411 -17.71 -45.03 0.66
N ASN A 412 -16.68 -44.29 0.24
CA ASN A 412 -16.80 -43.04 -0.51
C ASN A 412 -17.71 -42.01 0.20
N GLU A 413 -17.58 -41.90 1.51
CA GLU A 413 -18.40 -40.99 2.33
C GLU A 413 -17.56 -40.30 3.40
N PHE A 414 -18.03 -39.15 3.87
CA PHE A 414 -17.47 -38.43 5.01
C PHE A 414 -17.93 -39.04 6.33
N VAL A 415 -16.99 -39.43 7.20
CA VAL A 415 -17.28 -39.99 8.52
C VAL A 415 -16.84 -38.99 9.58
N LYS A 416 -17.72 -38.73 10.57
CA LYS A 416 -17.39 -37.85 11.71
C LYS A 416 -16.17 -38.39 12.45
N ARG A 417 -15.20 -37.51 12.72
CA ARG A 417 -13.95 -37.86 13.42
C ARG A 417 -13.92 -37.33 14.85
N PHE A 418 -13.99 -36.01 15.02
CA PHE A 418 -13.96 -35.35 16.32
C PHE A 418 -14.47 -33.91 16.20
N ASP A 419 -14.73 -33.30 17.35
CA ASP A 419 -15.14 -31.89 17.45
C ASP A 419 -13.93 -31.03 17.80
N ILE A 420 -13.85 -29.81 17.25
CA ILE A 420 -12.84 -28.82 17.61
C ILE A 420 -13.14 -28.33 19.03
N GLN A 421 -12.20 -28.57 19.95
CA GLN A 421 -12.36 -28.19 21.36
C GLN A 421 -12.19 -26.68 21.55
N ASP A 422 -12.68 -26.18 22.69
CA ASP A 422 -12.54 -24.78 23.12
C ASP A 422 -13.06 -23.73 22.13
N MET A 423 -14.00 -24.13 21.26
CA MET A 423 -14.65 -23.27 20.29
C MET A 423 -16.15 -23.53 20.20
N GLU A 424 -16.91 -23.01 21.15
CA GLU A 424 -18.38 -23.01 21.08
C GLU A 424 -18.89 -21.82 20.26
N ASP A 425 -19.99 -22.02 19.53
CA ASP A 425 -20.70 -21.00 18.73
C ASP A 425 -19.82 -20.33 17.66
N ALA A 426 -18.95 -21.13 17.04
CA ALA A 426 -18.24 -20.69 15.84
C ALA A 426 -19.25 -20.53 14.69
N TYR A 427 -19.22 -19.37 14.03
CA TYR A 427 -20.06 -19.06 12.88
C TYR A 427 -19.53 -19.71 11.59
N ALA A 428 -18.23 -19.60 11.35
CA ALA A 428 -17.58 -20.09 10.14
C ALA A 428 -16.12 -20.47 10.38
N VAL A 429 -15.60 -21.36 9.53
CA VAL A 429 -14.19 -21.77 9.48
C VAL A 429 -13.65 -21.53 8.10
N LYS A 430 -12.48 -20.90 8.00
CA LYS A 430 -11.74 -20.80 6.73
C LYS A 430 -10.29 -21.19 6.94
N HIS A 431 -9.74 -22.06 6.10
CA HIS A 431 -8.38 -22.55 6.24
C HIS A 431 -7.37 -21.77 5.40
N PHE A 432 -6.10 -21.84 5.79
CA PHE A 432 -4.98 -21.36 4.99
C PHE A 432 -3.73 -22.22 5.26
N LYS A 433 -2.74 -22.10 4.38
CA LYS A 433 -1.48 -22.82 4.49
C LYS A 433 -0.32 -21.85 4.49
N VAL A 434 0.61 -22.03 5.42
CA VAL A 434 1.91 -21.33 5.39
C VAL A 434 2.97 -22.40 5.39
N LYS A 435 3.73 -22.49 4.28
CA LYS A 435 4.58 -23.65 3.99
C LYS A 435 3.71 -24.93 3.95
N GLU A 436 4.11 -25.98 4.67
CA GLU A 436 3.34 -27.24 4.77
C GLU A 436 2.34 -27.25 5.94
N ASP A 437 2.35 -26.22 6.78
CA ASP A 437 1.50 -26.16 7.97
C ASP A 437 0.09 -25.67 7.59
N VAL A 438 -0.93 -26.39 8.09
CA VAL A 438 -2.34 -26.04 7.90
C VAL A 438 -2.84 -25.25 9.11
N TYR A 439 -3.52 -24.15 8.85
CA TYR A 439 -4.13 -23.28 9.85
C TYR A 439 -5.60 -23.06 9.53
N ILE A 440 -6.37 -22.68 10.55
CA ILE A 440 -7.77 -22.30 10.40
C ILE A 440 -8.06 -21.01 11.15
N CYS A 441 -8.89 -20.16 10.54
CA CYS A 441 -9.53 -19.00 11.15
C CYS A 441 -10.95 -19.39 11.54
N LEU A 442 -11.27 -19.28 12.83
CA LEU A 442 -12.59 -19.54 13.39
C LEU A 442 -13.26 -18.21 13.73
N THR A 443 -14.42 -17.98 13.13
CA THR A 443 -15.16 -16.72 13.27
C THR A 443 -16.20 -16.82 14.38
N ARG A 444 -16.29 -15.80 15.24
CA ARG A 444 -17.44 -15.57 16.14
C ARG A 444 -18.06 -14.22 15.91
N PHE A 445 -19.37 -14.12 16.14
CA PHE A 445 -20.07 -12.84 16.14
C PHE A 445 -19.61 -11.92 17.28
N ILE A 446 -19.58 -12.44 18.50
CA ILE A 446 -19.10 -11.74 19.71
C ILE A 446 -18.14 -12.63 20.51
N GLY A 447 -17.35 -12.02 21.39
CA GLY A 447 -16.27 -12.72 22.09
C GLY A 447 -15.00 -12.70 21.25
N ASP A 448 -14.26 -13.80 21.20
CA ASP A 448 -12.99 -13.87 20.46
C ASP A 448 -13.09 -14.86 19.29
N SER A 449 -12.78 -14.37 18.08
CA SER A 449 -12.37 -15.20 16.95
C SER A 449 -10.98 -15.79 17.21
N LYS A 450 -10.69 -16.95 16.62
CA LYS A 450 -9.44 -17.69 16.88
C LYS A 450 -8.71 -18.03 15.60
N VAL A 451 -7.39 -18.11 15.70
CA VAL A 451 -6.53 -18.76 14.72
C VAL A 451 -5.95 -20.00 15.38
N MET A 452 -6.05 -21.14 14.72
CA MET A 452 -5.49 -22.41 15.21
C MET A 452 -4.57 -23.04 14.17
N LYS A 453 -3.57 -23.78 14.65
CA LYS A 453 -2.64 -24.58 13.82
C LYS A 453 -2.97 -26.06 13.94
N TRP A 454 -2.91 -26.80 12.84
CA TRP A 454 -2.99 -28.26 12.87
C TRP A 454 -1.74 -28.87 13.53
N GLY A 455 -1.94 -29.60 14.63
CA GLY A 455 -0.86 -30.24 15.40
C GLY A 455 -0.66 -31.73 15.11
N GLY A 456 -1.24 -32.26 14.03
CA GLY A 456 -1.14 -33.68 13.64
C GLY A 456 -2.31 -34.55 14.08
N SER A 457 -2.90 -34.29 15.25
CA SER A 457 -4.09 -34.99 15.76
C SER A 457 -5.28 -34.09 16.05
N ALA A 458 -5.02 -32.82 16.38
CA ALA A 458 -6.01 -31.80 16.69
C ALA A 458 -5.51 -30.40 16.30
N PHE A 459 -6.42 -29.44 16.24
CA PHE A 459 -6.09 -28.03 16.10
C PHE A 459 -5.69 -27.43 17.46
N LEU A 460 -4.62 -26.65 17.47
CA LEU A 460 -4.04 -25.99 18.64
C LEU A 460 -4.23 -24.48 18.55
N ASP A 461 -4.67 -23.85 19.64
CA ASP A 461 -4.80 -22.39 19.75
C ASP A 461 -3.46 -21.69 19.44
N LEU A 462 -3.46 -20.79 18.46
CA LEU A 462 -2.31 -19.96 18.10
C LEU A 462 -2.50 -18.51 18.56
N GLN A 463 -3.66 -17.94 18.24
CA GLN A 463 -3.95 -16.52 18.49
C GLN A 463 -5.45 -16.30 18.63
N ARG A 464 -5.82 -15.22 19.34
CA ARG A 464 -7.20 -14.77 19.49
C ARG A 464 -7.32 -13.30 19.10
N MET A 465 -8.46 -12.94 18.50
CA MET A 465 -8.78 -11.59 18.08
C MET A 465 -10.20 -11.24 18.55
N PRO A 466 -10.41 -10.07 19.18
CA PRO A 466 -11.73 -9.68 19.67
C PRO A 466 -12.68 -9.44 18.49
N SER A 467 -13.82 -10.11 18.53
CA SER A 467 -14.89 -10.00 17.55
C SER A 467 -15.97 -9.02 18.03
N ARG A 468 -16.25 -8.03 17.18
CA ARG A 468 -17.26 -6.99 17.43
C ARG A 468 -18.33 -7.06 16.35
N GLY A 469 -19.25 -8.00 16.49
CA GLY A 469 -20.25 -8.30 15.46
C GLY A 469 -19.61 -8.85 14.18
N SER A 470 -18.68 -9.80 14.30
CA SER A 470 -17.92 -10.34 13.17
C SER A 470 -18.67 -11.47 12.47
N MET A 471 -18.88 -11.34 11.16
CA MET A 471 -19.48 -12.39 10.32
C MET A 471 -18.47 -13.08 9.40
N VAL A 472 -17.23 -12.59 9.34
CA VAL A 472 -16.19 -13.11 8.45
C VAL A 472 -14.81 -12.96 9.07
N PHE A 473 -14.02 -14.03 9.01
CA PHE A 473 -12.59 -13.99 9.28
C PHE A 473 -11.86 -14.74 8.16
N GLN A 474 -11.59 -14.03 7.08
CA GLN A 474 -11.13 -14.61 5.82
C GLN A 474 -9.60 -14.54 5.71
N PRO A 475 -8.88 -15.67 5.66
CA PRO A 475 -7.50 -15.69 5.25
C PRO A 475 -7.39 -15.51 3.72
N LEU A 476 -6.36 -14.79 3.27
CA LEU A 476 -6.11 -14.50 1.86
C LEU A 476 -4.60 -14.54 1.59
N GLN A 477 -4.20 -15.03 0.42
CA GLN A 477 -2.80 -15.01 -0.01
C GLN A 477 -2.68 -14.19 -1.29
N ILE A 478 -1.92 -13.10 -1.24
CA ILE A 478 -1.70 -12.18 -2.38
C ILE A 478 -0.21 -11.96 -2.54
N ASN A 479 0.37 -12.22 -3.71
CA ASN A 479 1.79 -12.02 -3.99
C ASN A 479 2.75 -12.62 -2.92
N ASN A 480 2.44 -13.83 -2.43
CA ASN A 480 3.13 -14.53 -1.32
C ASN A 480 2.97 -13.91 0.08
N TYR A 481 2.25 -12.80 0.23
CA TYR A 481 1.86 -12.26 1.52
C TYR A 481 0.59 -12.97 2.01
N GLN A 482 0.66 -13.52 3.21
CA GLN A 482 -0.51 -14.10 3.88
C GLN A 482 -1.18 -13.02 4.74
N TYR A 483 -2.43 -12.71 4.40
CA TYR A 483 -3.30 -11.81 5.16
C TYR A 483 -4.42 -12.60 5.84
N ALA A 484 -5.06 -11.96 6.80
CA ALA A 484 -6.37 -12.37 7.29
C ALA A 484 -7.22 -11.13 7.60
N ILE A 485 -8.46 -11.11 7.13
CA ILE A 485 -9.37 -9.97 7.27
C ILE A 485 -10.50 -10.35 8.21
N LEU A 486 -10.55 -9.67 9.37
CA LEU A 486 -11.61 -9.82 10.36
C LEU A 486 -12.64 -8.71 10.19
N GLY A 487 -13.80 -9.06 9.67
CA GLY A 487 -14.92 -8.13 9.48
C GLY A 487 -15.56 -7.73 10.81
N SER A 488 -16.15 -6.54 10.85
CA SER A 488 -16.87 -6.06 12.03
C SER A 488 -18.10 -5.24 11.65
N ASP A 489 -19.26 -5.57 12.23
CA ASP A 489 -20.49 -4.79 12.07
C ASP A 489 -20.53 -3.57 13.01
N TYR A 490 -19.69 -3.53 14.07
CA TYR A 490 -19.72 -2.51 15.12
C TYR A 490 -18.49 -1.59 15.14
N SER A 491 -17.44 -1.92 14.39
CA SER A 491 -16.20 -1.13 14.30
C SER A 491 -15.53 -1.30 12.93
N PHE A 492 -14.32 -0.78 12.75
CA PHE A 492 -13.57 -1.00 11.51
C PHE A 492 -13.25 -2.48 11.30
N THR A 493 -13.22 -2.87 10.03
CA THR A 493 -12.70 -4.17 9.62
C THR A 493 -11.18 -4.15 9.77
N GLN A 494 -10.62 -5.14 10.47
CA GLN A 494 -9.18 -5.21 10.70
C GLN A 494 -8.54 -6.19 9.72
N VAL A 495 -7.59 -5.70 8.93
CA VAL A 495 -6.67 -6.52 8.14
C VAL A 495 -5.46 -6.85 9.00
N TYR A 496 -5.08 -8.11 9.00
CA TYR A 496 -3.88 -8.63 9.61
C TYR A 496 -2.93 -9.17 8.55
N TYR A 497 -1.64 -9.10 8.86
CA TYR A 497 -0.55 -9.65 8.07
C TYR A 497 0.17 -10.76 8.86
N TRP A 498 0.59 -11.83 8.20
CA TRP A 498 1.32 -12.93 8.82
C TRP A 498 2.79 -12.56 9.03
N ASP A 499 3.19 -12.42 10.30
CA ASP A 499 4.58 -12.23 10.70
C ASP A 499 5.27 -13.60 10.79
N ALA A 500 6.22 -13.86 9.88
CA ALA A 500 6.91 -15.14 9.78
C ALA A 500 7.85 -15.41 10.97
N GLU A 501 8.42 -14.38 11.60
CA GLU A 501 9.31 -14.52 12.75
C GLU A 501 8.52 -14.84 14.01
N LYS A 502 7.37 -14.16 14.19
CA LYS A 502 6.48 -14.37 15.33
C LYS A 502 5.50 -15.53 15.13
N ALA A 503 5.44 -16.09 13.92
CA ALA A 503 4.50 -17.12 13.50
C ALA A 503 3.05 -16.82 13.89
N LYS A 504 2.61 -15.56 13.71
CA LYS A 504 1.28 -15.08 14.09
C LYS A 504 0.83 -13.91 13.22
N PHE A 505 -0.45 -13.59 13.28
CA PHE A 505 -1.00 -12.41 12.63
C PHE A 505 -0.74 -11.13 13.43
N VAL A 506 -0.25 -10.09 12.77
CA VAL A 506 -0.08 -8.73 13.32
C VAL A 506 -1.02 -7.76 12.62
N LYS A 507 -1.45 -6.71 13.30
CA LYS A 507 -2.31 -5.68 12.69
C LYS A 507 -1.57 -5.03 11.51
N PHE A 508 -2.29 -4.79 10.43
CA PHE A 508 -1.73 -4.26 9.19
C PHE A 508 -2.45 -2.99 8.72
N GLN A 509 -3.75 -3.08 8.42
CA GLN A 509 -4.55 -1.97 7.92
C GLN A 509 -5.97 -2.05 8.47
N GLU A 510 -6.68 -0.92 8.55
CA GLU A 510 -8.10 -0.87 8.87
C GLU A 510 -8.91 -0.51 7.62
N LEU A 511 -9.97 -1.28 7.34
CA LEU A 511 -10.91 -1.04 6.25
C LEU A 511 -12.25 -0.55 6.80
N ASN A 512 -12.91 0.34 6.07
CA ASN A 512 -14.23 0.84 6.40
C ASN A 512 -15.29 0.26 5.46
N VAL A 513 -15.86 -0.88 5.84
CA VAL A 513 -16.92 -1.59 5.10
C VAL A 513 -18.11 -1.76 6.03
N GLN A 514 -19.32 -1.44 5.56
CA GLN A 514 -20.52 -1.54 6.38
C GLN A 514 -21.07 -2.96 6.39
N ALA A 515 -21.03 -3.61 7.55
CA ALA A 515 -21.53 -4.97 7.74
C ALA A 515 -20.96 -5.97 6.71
N PRO A 516 -19.63 -6.22 6.75
CA PRO A 516 -18.96 -7.09 5.79
C PRO A 516 -19.43 -8.53 5.92
N ARG A 517 -19.54 -9.25 4.80
CA ARG A 517 -20.03 -10.65 4.80
C ARG A 517 -19.06 -11.64 4.13
N SER A 518 -18.22 -11.18 3.22
CA SER A 518 -17.20 -11.97 2.54
C SER A 518 -16.09 -11.05 2.03
N PHE A 519 -14.89 -11.61 1.93
CA PHE A 519 -13.74 -11.00 1.28
C PHE A 519 -13.19 -11.98 0.25
N ILE A 520 -13.00 -11.56 -0.99
CA ILE A 520 -12.45 -12.46 -2.02
C ILE A 520 -11.35 -11.75 -2.80
N HIS A 521 -10.26 -12.49 -3.04
CA HIS A 521 -9.14 -12.05 -3.86
C HIS A 521 -9.39 -12.39 -5.32
N VAL A 522 -9.09 -11.45 -6.21
CA VAL A 522 -9.19 -11.62 -7.66
C VAL A 522 -7.89 -11.12 -8.28
N SER A 523 -7.19 -11.96 -9.03
CA SER A 523 -5.92 -11.62 -9.69
C SER A 523 -6.10 -11.56 -11.20
N ILE A 524 -5.88 -10.39 -11.80
CA ILE A 524 -6.04 -10.17 -13.25
C ILE A 524 -4.84 -9.38 -13.78
N ASP A 525 -4.12 -9.88 -14.78
CA ASP A 525 -2.99 -9.19 -15.40
C ASP A 525 -1.96 -8.62 -14.40
N LYS A 526 -1.60 -9.40 -13.36
CA LYS A 526 -0.71 -8.99 -12.24
C LYS A 526 -1.26 -7.83 -11.39
N ARG A 527 -2.57 -7.60 -11.44
CA ARG A 527 -3.28 -6.67 -10.56
C ARG A 527 -4.13 -7.50 -9.61
N ASP A 528 -3.95 -7.24 -8.34
CA ASP A 528 -4.66 -7.93 -7.29
C ASP A 528 -5.78 -7.02 -6.75
N PHE A 529 -6.99 -7.53 -6.81
CA PHE A 529 -8.18 -6.87 -6.29
C PHE A 529 -8.71 -7.65 -5.08
N LEU A 530 -9.29 -6.91 -4.15
CA LEU A 530 -9.99 -7.45 -3.00
C LEU A 530 -11.43 -6.95 -3.02
N PHE A 531 -12.38 -7.84 -3.22
CA PHE A 531 -13.80 -7.53 -3.11
C PHE A 531 -14.24 -7.69 -1.66
N ALA A 532 -14.97 -6.70 -1.15
CA ALA A 532 -15.55 -6.69 0.17
C ALA A 532 -17.08 -6.57 0.03
N SER A 533 -17.78 -7.67 0.31
CA SER A 533 -19.25 -7.65 0.30
C SER A 533 -19.79 -6.85 1.47
N SER A 534 -20.95 -6.20 1.27
CA SER A 534 -21.55 -5.30 2.26
C SER A 534 -23.04 -5.57 2.36
N PHE A 535 -23.49 -6.01 3.53
CA PHE A 535 -24.88 -6.35 3.74
C PHE A 535 -25.79 -5.12 3.81
N LYS A 536 -25.27 -3.97 4.26
CA LYS A 536 -26.06 -2.75 4.49
C LYS A 536 -25.65 -1.56 3.64
N GLY A 537 -24.35 -1.38 3.40
CA GLY A 537 -23.80 -0.31 2.56
C GLY A 537 -23.48 -0.76 1.13
N THR A 538 -22.53 -0.08 0.50
CA THR A 538 -22.04 -0.40 -0.85
C THR A 538 -20.97 -1.49 -0.81
N THR A 539 -21.02 -2.41 -1.78
CA THR A 539 -19.95 -3.38 -2.02
C THR A 539 -18.71 -2.64 -2.53
N LEU A 540 -17.54 -2.92 -1.95
CA LEU A 540 -16.30 -2.22 -2.30
C LEU A 540 -15.33 -3.17 -3.01
N ILE A 541 -14.59 -2.61 -3.96
CA ILE A 541 -13.45 -3.25 -4.61
C ILE A 541 -12.23 -2.45 -4.19
N TYR A 542 -11.24 -3.13 -3.60
CA TYR A 542 -9.93 -2.57 -3.28
C TYR A 542 -8.91 -3.06 -4.29
N LYS A 543 -7.86 -2.28 -4.51
CA LYS A 543 -6.66 -2.65 -5.24
C LYS A 543 -5.54 -2.86 -4.23
N HIS A 544 -4.85 -3.99 -4.33
CA HIS A 544 -3.63 -4.23 -3.57
C HIS A 544 -2.46 -3.58 -4.30
N VAL A 545 -1.77 -2.66 -3.63
CA VAL A 545 -0.63 -1.90 -4.18
C VAL A 545 0.61 -2.13 -3.34
N ILE A 546 1.76 -2.08 -4.00
CA ILE A 546 3.08 -2.11 -3.36
C ILE A 546 3.59 -0.66 -3.29
N VAL A 547 3.94 -0.21 -2.08
CA VAL A 547 4.42 1.14 -1.79
C VAL A 547 5.85 1.05 -1.27
N ASP A 548 6.78 1.73 -1.96
CA ASP A 548 8.15 1.87 -1.52
C ASP A 548 8.31 3.15 -0.68
N LEU A 549 8.45 2.99 0.63
CA LEU A 549 8.63 4.07 1.61
C LEU A 549 10.05 4.67 1.59
N SER A 550 10.97 4.12 0.79
CA SER A 550 12.33 4.66 0.64
C SER A 550 12.45 5.73 -0.46
N ALA A 551 11.36 5.99 -1.20
CA ALA A 551 11.33 6.87 -2.37
C ALA A 551 11.68 8.34 -2.07
#